data_AF-A0A927YP43-F1
#
_entry.id   AF-A0A927YP43-F1
#
_cell.length_a   1.000
_cell.length_b   1.000
_cell.length_c   1.000
_cell.angle_alpha   90.00
_cell.angle_beta   90.00
_cell.angle_gamma   90.00
#
_symmetry.space_group_name_H-M   'P 1'
#
loop_
_entity.id
_entity.type
_entity.pdbx_description
1 polymer ?
#
loop_
_entity_poly.entity_id
_entity_poly.type
_entity_poly.pdbx_seq_one_letter_code
_entity_poly.pdbx_strand_id
1 'polypeptide(L)'
;MLLTEYDEELHINNEKDISYNKGLEQGLEQGIEQGIEKGIEQGRNEQLLESIKNLMTNLGLSAEDAMKSLGIEQTNFDKYLKMM
;
A
#
# COMPACT_ATOMS: atom_id res chain seq x y z
N MET A 1 -46.50 12.50 34.81
CA MET A 1 -45.73 12.00 33.67
C MET A 1 -44.27 12.22 34.03
N LEU A 2 -43.55 11.16 34.43
CA LEU A 2 -42.12 11.25 34.72
C LEU A 2 -41.40 11.29 33.37
N LEU A 3 -41.08 12.49 32.90
CA LEU A 3 -40.02 12.69 31.92
C LEU A 3 -38.73 12.35 32.67
N THR A 4 -38.14 11.19 32.38
CA THR A 4 -36.80 10.87 32.89
C THR A 4 -35.86 12.00 32.49
N GLU A 5 -35.14 12.58 33.45
CA GLU A 5 -34.08 13.56 33.15
C GLU A 5 -33.09 12.90 32.20
N TYR A 6 -32.99 13.46 31.00
CA TYR A 6 -31.99 13.05 30.03
C TYR A 6 -30.64 13.61 30.47
N ASP A 7 -29.68 12.73 30.70
CA ASP A 7 -28.32 13.12 31.04
C ASP A 7 -27.55 13.49 29.76
N GLU A 8 -27.60 14.79 29.43
CA GLU A 8 -26.94 15.37 28.25
C GLU A 8 -25.42 15.14 28.28
N GLU A 9 -24.81 15.20 29.45
CA GLU A 9 -23.36 15.05 29.62
C GLU A 9 -22.92 13.61 29.29
N LEU A 10 -23.65 12.62 29.80
CA LEU A 10 -23.43 11.22 29.48
C LEU A 10 -23.56 10.97 27.98
N HIS A 11 -24.56 11.57 27.33
CA HIS A 11 -24.75 11.38 25.89
C HIS A 11 -23.61 11.97 25.06
N ILE A 12 -23.20 13.20 25.35
CA ILE A 12 -22.10 13.88 24.66
C ILE A 12 -20.79 13.10 24.82
N ASN A 13 -20.51 12.60 26.03
CA ASN A 13 -19.30 11.82 26.29
C ASN A 13 -19.33 10.50 25.51
N ASN A 14 -20.45 9.79 25.50
CA ASN A 14 -20.62 8.57 24.71
C ASN A 14 -20.44 8.83 23.21
N GLU A 15 -21.02 9.90 22.66
CA GLU A 15 -20.87 10.24 21.24
C GLU A 15 -19.43 10.61 20.88
N LYS A 16 -18.71 11.33 21.76
CA LYS A 16 -17.29 11.65 21.57
C LYS A 16 -16.44 10.39 21.56
N ASP A 17 -16.67 9.47 22.49
CA ASP A 17 -15.93 8.21 22.56
C ASP A 17 -16.20 7.34 21.33
N ILE A 18 -17.46 7.24 20.90
CA ILE A 18 -17.83 6.51 19.67
C ILE A 18 -17.13 7.14 18.46
N SER A 19 -17.19 8.47 18.32
CA SER A 19 -16.58 9.21 17.22
C SER A 19 -15.06 9.06 17.20
N TYR A 20 -14.42 9.16 18.37
CA TYR A 20 -12.97 9.00 18.51
C TYR A 20 -12.54 7.58 18.16
N ASN A 21 -13.20 6.57 18.70
CA ASN A 21 -12.87 5.17 18.43
C ASN A 21 -13.07 4.82 16.95
N LYS A 22 -14.15 5.31 16.32
CA LYS A 22 -14.37 5.14 14.88
C LYS A 22 -13.26 5.80 14.05
N GLY A 23 -12.88 7.03 14.39
CA GLY A 23 -11.80 7.73 13.68
C GLY A 23 -10.45 7.01 13.83
N LEU A 24 -10.15 6.50 15.02
CA LEU A 24 -8.93 5.74 15.28
C LEU A 24 -8.92 4.41 14.51
N GLU A 25 -10.02 3.66 14.55
CA GLU A 25 -10.17 2.38 13.85
C GLU A 25 -10.01 2.58 12.33
N GLN A 26 -10.72 3.55 11.76
CA GLN A 26 -10.63 3.87 10.33
C GLN A 26 -9.22 4.31 9.93
N GLY A 27 -8.58 5.16 10.74
CA GLY A 27 -7.22 5.62 10.48
C GLY A 27 -6.19 4.48 10.53
N LEU A 28 -6.35 3.55 11.49
CA LEU A 28 -5.48 2.39 11.63
C LEU A 28 -5.68 1.41 10.46
N GLU A 29 -6.93 1.10 10.11
CA GLU A 29 -7.26 0.20 9.01
C GLU A 29 -6.68 0.73 7.68
N GLN A 30 -6.95 2.00 7.35
CA GLN A 30 -6.42 2.63 6.14
C GLN A 30 -4.90 2.69 6.13
N GLY A 31 -4.28 2.99 7.29
CA GLY A 31 -2.83 3.05 7.40
C GLY A 31 -2.17 1.69 7.18
N ILE A 32 -2.74 0.62 7.75
CA ILE A 32 -2.26 -0.75 7.58
C ILE A 32 -2.45 -1.20 6.13
N GLU A 33 -3.63 -0.99 5.55
CA GLU A 33 -3.93 -1.38 4.18
C GLU A 33 -2.96 -0.72 3.18
N GLN A 34 -2.79 0.61 3.26
CA GLN A 34 -1.85 1.33 2.41
C GLN A 34 -0.40 0.91 2.62
N GLY A 35 -0.01 0.62 3.87
CA GLY A 35 1.33 0.16 4.21
C GLY A 35 1.64 -1.22 3.59
N ILE A 36 0.69 -2.15 3.70
CA ILE A 36 0.81 -3.49 3.13
C ILE A 36 0.85 -3.42 1.60
N GLU A 37 -0.05 -2.67 0.97
CA GLU A 37 -0.09 -2.53 -0.49
C GLU A 37 1.23 -1.98 -1.05
N LYS A 38 1.74 -0.88 -0.46
CA LYS A 38 3.03 -0.28 -0.85
C LYS A 38 4.19 -1.25 -0.64
N GLY A 39 4.21 -1.97 0.48
CA GLY A 39 5.25 -2.95 0.77
C GLY A 39 5.27 -4.10 -0.23
N ILE A 40 4.10 -4.63 -0.61
CA ILE A 40 3.96 -5.68 -1.63
C ILE A 40 4.40 -5.16 -3.00
N GLU A 41 3.98 -3.96 -3.40
CA GLU A 41 4.38 -3.38 -4.68
C GLU A 41 5.90 -3.18 -4.74
N GLN A 42 6.49 -2.62 -3.68
CA GLN A 42 7.94 -2.42 -3.58
C GLN A 42 8.68 -3.76 -3.70
N GLY A 43 8.29 -4.78 -2.93
CA GLY A 43 8.93 -6.10 -2.98
C GLY A 43 8.83 -6.76 -4.36
N ARG A 44 7.68 -6.63 -5.05
CA ARG A 44 7.53 -7.13 -6.43
C ARG A 44 8.44 -6.39 -7.41
N ASN A 45 8.57 -5.07 -7.28
CA ASN A 45 9.44 -4.27 -8.13
C ASN A 45 10.92 -4.61 -7.89
N GLU A 46 11.34 -4.77 -6.64
CA GLU A 46 12.70 -5.19 -6.28
C GLU A 46 13.04 -6.58 -6.84
N GLN A 47 12.12 -7.54 -6.71
CA GLN A 47 12.30 -8.89 -7.27
C GLN A 47 12.41 -8.87 -8.80
N LEU A 48 11.58 -8.07 -9.48
CA LEU A 48 11.68 -7.92 -10.94
C LEU A 48 13.01 -7.29 -11.35
N LEU A 49 13.45 -6.25 -10.64
CA LEU A 49 14.74 -5.60 -10.89
C LEU A 49 15.90 -6.58 -10.76
N GLU A 50 15.88 -7.40 -9.72
CA GLU A 50 16.89 -8.44 -9.50
C GLU A 50 16.83 -9.51 -10.59
N SER A 51 15.64 -9.90 -11.04
CA SER A 51 15.46 -10.83 -12.15
C SER A 51 16.01 -10.25 -13.46
N ILE A 52 15.77 -8.96 -13.74
CA ILE A 52 16.33 -8.25 -14.90
C ILE A 52 17.86 -8.28 -14.84
N LYS A 53 18.44 -7.90 -13.69
CA LYS A 53 19.90 -7.89 -13.47
C LYS A 53 20.49 -9.29 -13.69
N ASN A 54 19.85 -10.33 -13.17
CA ASN A 54 20.30 -11.71 -13.34
C ASN A 54 20.25 -12.19 -14.79
N LEU A 55 19.24 -11.79 -15.57
CA LEU A 55 19.17 -12.09 -17.00
C LEU A 55 20.28 -11.36 -17.78
N MET A 56 20.58 -10.11 -17.41
CA MET A 56 21.66 -9.35 -18.03
C MET A 56 23.03 -9.94 -17.73
N THR A 57 23.30 -10.30 -16.47
CA THR A 57 24.62 -10.81 -16.04
C THR A 57 24.87 -12.24 -16.49
N ASN A 58 23.87 -13.12 -16.36
CA ASN A 58 24.07 -14.56 -16.60
C ASN A 58 23.85 -14.94 -18.07
N LEU A 59 22.98 -14.24 -18.79
CA LEU A 59 22.65 -14.54 -20.18
C LEU A 59 23.15 -13.48 -21.17
N GLY A 60 23.76 -12.39 -20.69
CA GLY A 60 24.27 -11.31 -21.53
C GLY A 60 23.15 -10.54 -22.25
N LEU A 61 21.92 -10.62 -21.78
CA LEU A 61 20.78 -9.93 -22.39
C LEU A 61 20.89 -8.42 -22.18
N SER A 62 20.35 -7.65 -23.13
CA SER A 62 20.11 -6.23 -22.92
C SER A 62 19.03 -6.03 -21.84
N ALA A 63 19.01 -4.87 -21.19
CA ALA A 63 17.96 -4.55 -20.21
C ALA A 63 16.56 -4.67 -20.84
N GLU A 64 16.39 -4.21 -22.08
CA GLU A 64 15.13 -4.32 -22.81
C GLU A 64 14.73 -5.77 -23.08
N ASP A 65 15.66 -6.61 -23.54
CA ASP A 65 15.35 -8.01 -23.86
C ASP A 65 15.09 -8.84 -22.60
N ALA A 66 15.78 -8.52 -21.51
CA ALA A 66 15.48 -9.09 -20.19
C ALA A 66 14.08 -8.72 -19.72
N MET A 67 13.69 -7.44 -19.83
CA MET A 67 12.34 -6.97 -19.48
C MET A 67 11.25 -7.60 -20.36
N LYS A 68 11.48 -7.69 -21.69
CA LYS A 68 10.57 -8.40 -22.62
C LYS A 68 10.44 -9.88 -22.25
N SER A 69 11.54 -10.54 -21.90
CA SER A 69 11.56 -11.96 -21.49
C SER A 69 10.77 -12.20 -20.20
N LEU A 70 10.74 -11.22 -19.29
CA LEU A 70 9.94 -11.27 -18.07
C LEU A 70 8.48 -10.83 -18.27
N GLY A 71 8.07 -10.53 -19.51
CA GLY A 71 6.71 -10.08 -19.83
C GLY A 71 6.38 -8.69 -19.31
N ILE A 72 7.39 -7.85 -19.08
CA ILE A 72 7.17 -6.45 -18.69
C ILE A 72 6.71 -5.67 -19.92
N GLU A 73 5.62 -4.92 -19.77
CA GLU A 73 5.13 -4.01 -20.80
C GLU A 73 6.13 -2.89 -21.09
N GLN A 74 6.30 -2.51 -22.35
CA GLN A 74 7.25 -1.46 -22.75
C GLN A 74 6.98 -0.12 -22.07
N THR A 75 5.72 0.17 -21.74
CA THR A 75 5.30 1.38 -21.00
C THR A 75 5.94 1.47 -19.61
N ASN A 76 6.36 0.34 -19.04
CA ASN A 76 7.01 0.26 -17.74
C ASN A 76 8.55 0.21 -17.83
N PHE A 77 9.15 0.19 -19.02
CA PHE A 77 10.60 0.07 -19.15
C PHE A 77 11.32 1.26 -18.51
N ASP A 78 10.83 2.47 -18.76
CA ASP A 78 11.39 3.69 -18.15
C ASP A 78 11.34 3.65 -16.62
N LYS A 79 10.32 3.01 -16.03
CA LYS A 79 10.23 2.83 -14.57
C LYS A 79 11.42 2.01 -14.08
N TYR A 80 11.63 0.82 -14.64
CA TYR A 80 12.69 -0.09 -14.18
C TYR A 80 14.08 0.40 -14.58
N LEU A 81 14.26 1.02 -15.74
CA LEU A 81 15.53 1.61 -16.16
C LEU A 81 15.99 2.73 -15.22
N LYS A 82 15.07 3.53 -14.66
CA LYS A 82 15.39 4.54 -13.65
C LYS A 82 15.74 3.97 -12.28
N MET A 83 15.32 2.74 -12.01
CA MET A 83 15.56 2.03 -10.74
C MET A 83 16.82 1.16 -10.76
N MET A 84 17.39 0.89 -11.95
CA MET A 84 18.62 0.11 -12.12
C MET A 84 19.87 0.91 -11.75
#